data_AF-A0A7S3WBK1-F1
#
_entry.id   AF-A0A7S3WBK1-F1
#
_cell.length_a   1.000
_cell.length_b   1.000
_cell.length_c   1.000
_cell.angle_alpha   90.00
_cell.angle_beta   90.00
_cell.angle_gamma   90.00
#
_symmetry.space_group_name_H-M   'P 1'
#
loop_
_entity.id
_entity.type
_entity.pdbx_description
1 polymer ?
#
loop_
_entity_poly.entity_id
_entity_poly.type
_entity_poly.pdbx_seq_one_letter_code
_entity_poly.pdbx_strand_id
1 'polypeptide(L)'
;VNSVTVLEGHDNVWNEDYHVVHHHAPNTHWSDAPAHFEKHREQYAAVTATIFRDTEEGKLLQWLFERNWDAMAEHFVDLNGKLTHEEKKALIVRRLSVRVGAEGRD
;
A
#
# COMPACT_ATOMS: atom_id res chain seq x y z
N VAL A 1 7.29 4.26 3.45
CA VAL A 1 6.33 3.14 3.42
C VAL A 1 7.11 1.88 3.74
N ASN A 2 6.73 1.10 4.76
CA ASN A 2 7.46 -0.12 5.14
C ASN A 2 6.86 -1.38 4.49
N SER A 3 5.62 -1.30 4.01
CA SER A 3 4.92 -2.40 3.35
C SER A 3 3.72 -1.91 2.53
N VAL A 4 3.25 -2.73 1.59
CA VAL A 4 2.13 -2.46 0.67
C VAL A 4 1.17 -3.66 0.61
N THR A 5 -0.07 -3.40 0.23
CA THR A 5 -1.01 -4.40 -0.26
C THR A 5 -1.46 -4.04 -1.67
N VAL A 6 -1.52 -5.02 -2.56
CA VAL A 6 -2.08 -4.93 -3.89
C VAL A 6 -3.27 -5.88 -3.96
N LEU A 7 -4.44 -5.33 -4.32
CA LEU A 7 -5.67 -6.09 -4.52
C LEU A 7 -5.87 -6.29 -6.02
N GLU A 8 -6.34 -7.48 -6.41
CA GLU A 8 -6.68 -7.77 -7.81
C GLU A 8 -5.50 -7.47 -8.77
N GLY A 9 -4.28 -7.86 -8.36
CA GLY A 9 -3.09 -7.75 -9.21
C GLY A 9 -3.11 -8.77 -10.34
N HIS A 10 -2.67 -8.36 -11.54
CA HIS A 10 -2.66 -9.22 -12.73
C HIS A 10 -1.43 -10.13 -12.76
N ASP A 11 -0.26 -9.54 -12.49
CA ASP A 11 1.03 -10.22 -12.54
C ASP A 11 1.72 -10.20 -11.16
N ASN A 12 1.40 -11.18 -10.32
CA ASN A 12 2.06 -11.35 -9.01
C ASN A 12 3.30 -12.25 -9.09
N VAL A 13 4.26 -11.86 -9.94
CA VAL A 13 5.49 -12.64 -10.22
C VAL A 13 6.39 -12.74 -9.00
N TRP A 14 6.37 -11.73 -8.13
CA TRP A 14 7.20 -11.68 -6.93
C TRP A 14 6.51 -12.30 -5.70
N ASN A 15 5.22 -12.63 -5.80
CA ASN A 15 4.41 -13.11 -4.68
C ASN A 15 4.36 -12.12 -3.50
N GLU A 16 4.23 -10.82 -3.80
CA GLU A 16 4.34 -9.71 -2.83
C GLU A 16 3.05 -8.88 -2.66
N ASP A 17 1.95 -9.25 -3.33
CA ASP A 17 0.66 -8.53 -3.24
C ASP A 17 0.19 -8.28 -1.79
N TYR A 18 0.56 -9.15 -0.85
CA TYR A 18 0.22 -9.01 0.56
C TYR A 18 1.46 -8.85 1.44
N HIS A 19 2.49 -8.14 0.97
CA HIS A 19 3.75 -7.86 1.70
C HIS A 19 3.51 -7.25 3.10
N VAL A 20 2.40 -6.57 3.35
CA VAL A 20 2.09 -6.14 4.74
C VAL A 20 1.91 -7.33 5.71
N VAL A 21 1.42 -8.48 5.24
CA VAL A 21 1.11 -9.64 6.08
C VAL A 21 2.38 -10.30 6.60
N HIS A 22 3.47 -10.40 5.83
CA HIS A 22 4.69 -11.01 6.38
C HIS A 22 5.32 -10.12 7.48
N HIS A 23 5.08 -8.81 7.49
CA HIS A 23 5.56 -7.94 8.59
C HIS A 23 4.69 -8.06 9.85
N HIS A 24 3.37 -8.20 9.71
CA HIS A 24 2.46 -8.21 10.86
C HIS A 24 2.11 -9.61 11.39
N ALA A 25 2.09 -10.61 10.52
CA ALA A 25 1.77 -11.99 10.82
C ALA A 25 2.73 -12.93 10.05
N PRO A 26 4.04 -12.91 10.37
CA PRO A 26 5.08 -13.62 9.62
C PRO A 26 4.90 -15.14 9.51
N ASN A 27 4.09 -15.73 10.41
CA ASN A 27 3.77 -17.16 10.39
C ASN A 27 2.61 -17.51 9.44
N THR A 28 1.97 -16.52 8.82
CA THR A 28 0.90 -16.74 7.83
C THR A 28 1.54 -17.24 6.54
N HIS A 29 1.08 -18.39 6.04
CA HIS A 29 1.53 -18.87 4.74
C HIS A 29 1.03 -17.92 3.65
N TRP A 30 1.84 -17.65 2.62
CA TRP A 30 1.55 -16.64 1.60
C TRP A 30 0.20 -16.90 0.87
N SER A 31 -0.18 -18.17 0.68
CA SER A 31 -1.48 -18.53 0.09
C SER A 31 -2.67 -18.10 0.94
N ASP A 32 -2.47 -17.93 2.25
CA ASP A 32 -3.50 -17.57 3.21
C ASP A 32 -3.54 -16.06 3.46
N ALA A 33 -2.57 -15.31 2.92
CA ALA A 33 -2.47 -13.86 3.10
C ALA A 33 -3.71 -13.08 2.61
N PRO A 34 -4.37 -13.44 1.49
CA PRO A 34 -5.63 -12.79 1.10
C PRO A 34 -6.75 -12.99 2.13
N ALA A 35 -6.92 -14.23 2.63
CA ALA A 35 -7.92 -14.53 3.65
C ALA A 35 -7.59 -13.82 4.98
N HIS A 36 -6.29 -13.73 5.31
CA HIS A 36 -5.83 -12.97 6.47
C HIS A 36 -6.13 -11.48 6.33
N PHE A 37 -5.92 -10.88 5.16
CA PHE A 37 -6.31 -9.49 4.88
C PHE A 37 -7.80 -9.28 5.13
N GLU A 38 -8.67 -10.11 4.54
CA GLU A 38 -10.12 -9.96 4.68
C GLU A 38 -10.58 -10.06 6.14
N LYS A 39 -10.04 -11.01 6.90
CA LYS A 39 -10.34 -11.16 8.33
C LYS A 39 -9.96 -9.93 9.16
N HIS A 40 -8.95 -9.17 8.75
CA HIS A 40 -8.41 -8.04 9.50
C HIS A 40 -8.64 -6.69 8.82
N ARG A 41 -9.49 -6.63 7.79
CA ARG A 41 -9.70 -5.45 6.93
C ARG A 41 -10.01 -4.16 7.70
N GLU A 42 -10.68 -4.27 8.84
CA GLU A 42 -10.96 -3.12 9.73
C GLU A 42 -9.68 -2.48 10.29
N GLN A 43 -8.66 -3.27 10.62
CA GLN A 43 -7.38 -2.78 11.13
C GLN A 43 -6.64 -1.95 10.07
N TYR A 44 -6.77 -2.36 8.80
CA TYR A 44 -6.20 -1.64 7.66
C TYR A 44 -6.91 -0.30 7.46
N ALA A 45 -8.24 -0.29 7.57
CA ALA A 45 -9.04 0.93 7.46
C ALA A 45 -8.72 1.92 8.59
N ALA A 46 -8.52 1.43 9.83
CA ALA A 46 -8.24 2.25 11.00
C ALA A 46 -6.95 3.10 10.86
N VAL A 47 -5.96 2.62 10.10
CA VAL A 47 -4.67 3.30 9.90
C VAL A 47 -4.50 3.87 8.49
N THR A 48 -5.54 3.82 7.67
CA THR A 48 -5.48 4.16 6.24
C THR A 48 -4.30 3.45 5.56
N ALA A 49 -4.24 2.12 5.65
CA ALA A 49 -3.11 1.33 5.15
C ALA A 49 -2.75 1.66 3.68
N THR A 50 -1.51 1.40 3.28
CA THR A 50 -1.06 1.65 1.89
C THR A 50 -1.53 0.49 1.01
N ILE A 51 -2.66 0.68 0.34
CA ILE A 51 -3.31 -0.35 -0.48
C ILE A 51 -3.49 0.21 -1.90
N PHE A 52 -3.14 -0.60 -2.89
CA PHE A 52 -3.43 -0.33 -4.30
C PHE A 52 -4.32 -1.44 -4.87
N ARG A 53 -4.96 -1.17 -6.00
CA ARG A 53 -5.78 -2.15 -6.74
C ARG A 53 -5.49 -2.07 -8.23
N ASP A 54 -5.67 -3.19 -8.94
CA ASP A 54 -5.63 -3.26 -10.41
C ASP A 54 -4.26 -2.81 -10.95
N THR A 55 -3.20 -3.30 -10.32
CA THR A 55 -1.80 -2.97 -10.61
C THR A 55 -0.90 -4.10 -10.11
N GLU A 56 0.42 -3.95 -10.26
CA GLU A 56 1.41 -4.87 -9.68
C GLU A 56 2.62 -4.09 -9.14
N GLU A 57 3.43 -4.71 -8.29
CA GLU A 57 4.60 -4.07 -7.67
C GLU A 57 5.56 -3.51 -8.71
N GLY A 58 5.78 -4.23 -9.82
CA GLY A 58 6.63 -3.76 -10.91
C GLY A 58 6.15 -2.42 -11.48
N LYS A 59 4.83 -2.27 -11.61
CA LYS A 59 4.21 -1.02 -12.07
C LYS A 59 4.27 0.07 -11.01
N LEU A 60 4.05 -0.26 -9.74
CA LEU A 60 4.22 0.67 -8.63
C LEU A 60 5.66 1.20 -8.56
N LEU A 61 6.67 0.34 -8.75
CA LEU A 61 8.07 0.72 -8.83
C LEU A 61 8.35 1.62 -10.04
N GLN A 62 7.79 1.30 -11.22
CA GLN A 62 7.91 2.16 -12.40
C GLN A 62 7.38 3.57 -12.11
N TRP A 63 6.15 3.69 -11.60
CA TRP A 63 5.54 4.98 -11.28
C TRP A 63 6.32 5.74 -10.20
N LEU A 64 6.88 5.03 -9.22
CA LEU A 64 7.75 5.62 -8.21
C LEU A 64 8.98 6.29 -8.83
N PHE A 65 9.68 5.60 -9.75
CA PHE A 65 10.85 6.16 -10.44
C PHE A 65 10.49 7.32 -11.36
N GLU A 66 9.35 7.24 -12.05
CA GLU A 66 8.83 8.31 -12.90
C GLU A 66 8.22 9.48 -12.12
N ARG A 67 8.05 9.32 -10.80
CA ARG A 67 7.30 10.24 -9.93
C ARG A 67 5.86 10.47 -10.40
N ASN A 68 5.25 9.44 -10.97
CA ASN A 68 3.89 9.46 -11.50
C ASN A 68 2.88 9.26 -10.36
N TRP A 69 2.76 10.28 -9.50
CA TRP A 69 1.90 10.23 -8.33
C TRP A 69 0.41 10.20 -8.66
N ASP A 70 0.04 10.75 -9.82
CA ASP A 70 -1.33 10.72 -10.29
C ASP A 70 -1.78 9.29 -10.62
N ALA A 71 -0.95 8.51 -11.32
CA ALA A 71 -1.24 7.10 -11.53
C ALA A 71 -1.29 6.32 -10.22
N MET A 72 -0.36 6.55 -9.30
CA MET A 72 -0.41 5.89 -7.98
C MET A 72 -1.69 6.26 -7.20
N ALA A 73 -2.13 7.51 -7.24
CA ALA A 73 -3.33 7.97 -6.55
C ALA A 73 -4.62 7.41 -7.15
N GLU A 74 -4.68 7.23 -8.47
CA GLU A 74 -5.79 6.59 -9.17
C GLU A 74 -6.01 5.15 -8.67
N HIS A 75 -4.93 4.40 -8.55
CA HIS A 75 -4.95 3.00 -8.09
C HIS A 75 -4.99 2.86 -6.56
N PHE A 76 -4.87 3.95 -5.80
CA PHE A 76 -4.86 3.89 -4.33
C PHE A 76 -6.27 3.64 -3.77
N VAL A 77 -6.38 2.61 -2.93
CA VAL A 77 -7.61 2.22 -2.25
C VAL A 77 -7.68 2.86 -0.87
N ASP A 78 -8.59 3.82 -0.71
CA ASP A 78 -9.01 4.27 0.61
C ASP A 78 -10.21 3.44 1.09
N LEU A 79 -9.96 2.53 2.03
CA LEU A 79 -11.01 1.66 2.60
C LEU A 79 -12.12 2.45 3.32
N ASN A 80 -11.87 3.70 3.71
CA ASN A 80 -12.87 4.56 4.34
C ASN A 80 -13.67 5.38 3.33
N GLY A 81 -13.22 5.49 2.07
CA GLY A 81 -13.85 6.29 1.02
C GLY A 81 -13.92 7.79 1.32
N LYS A 82 -12.97 8.33 2.09
CA LYS A 82 -12.94 9.73 2.55
C LYS A 82 -11.95 10.59 1.77
N LEU A 83 -10.90 9.99 1.21
CA LEU A 83 -9.84 10.73 0.53
C LEU A 83 -10.21 11.05 -0.92
N THR A 84 -10.09 12.32 -1.28
CA THR A 84 -10.06 12.79 -2.67
C THR A 84 -8.77 12.33 -3.38
N HIS A 85 -8.75 12.45 -4.71
CA HIS A 85 -7.57 12.13 -5.52
C HIS A 85 -6.32 12.90 -5.06
N GLU A 86 -6.45 14.21 -4.88
CA GLU A 86 -5.34 15.06 -4.43
C GLU A 86 -4.86 14.72 -3.01
N GLU A 87 -5.77 14.32 -2.13
CA GLU A 87 -5.41 13.86 -0.77
C GLU A 87 -4.68 12.51 -0.80
N LYS A 88 -5.09 11.57 -1.67
CA LYS A 88 -4.36 10.31 -1.88
C LYS A 88 -2.94 10.58 -2.37
N LYS A 89 -2.79 11.45 -3.38
CA LYS A 89 -1.50 11.88 -3.92
C LYS A 89 -0.61 12.52 -2.85
N ALA A 90 -1.15 13.46 -2.07
CA ALA A 90 -0.42 14.09 -0.97
C ALA A 90 0.01 13.07 0.09
N LEU A 91 -0.85 12.10 0.42
CA LEU A 91 -0.54 11.02 1.37
C LEU A 91 0.62 10.14 0.87
N ILE A 92 0.59 9.74 -0.40
CA ILE A 92 1.65 8.93 -1.04
C ILE A 92 2.99 9.67 -0.95
N VAL A 93 3.04 10.93 -1.41
CA VAL A 93 4.27 11.75 -1.37
C VAL A 93 4.76 11.91 0.07
N ARG A 94 3.86 12.17 1.02
CA ARG A 94 4.22 12.27 2.45
C ARG A 94 4.86 10.98 2.97
N ARG A 95 4.31 9.81 2.62
CA ARG A 95 4.78 8.50 3.10
C ARG A 95 6.09 8.04 2.46
N LEU A 96 6.41 8.57 1.28
CA LEU A 96 7.66 8.34 0.56
C LEU A 96 8.74 9.37 0.94
N SER A 97 8.35 10.49 1.51
CA SER A 97 9.26 11.54 1.95
C SER A 97 9.88 11.23 3.31
N VAL A 98 11.16 11.55 3.46
CA VAL A 98 11.86 11.59 4.75
C VAL A 98 12.19 13.05 5.06
N ARG A 99 11.90 13.49 6.29
CA ARG A 99 12.42 14.77 6.80
C ARG A 99 13.69 14.48 7.58
N VAL A 100 14.82 15.00 7.11
CA VAL A 100 16.10 14.90 7.81
C VAL A 100 16.14 16.02 8.86
N GLY A 101 16.33 15.67 10.14
CA GLY A 101 16.47 16.63 11.24
C GLY A 101 15.19 17.02 11.99
N ALA A 102 14.05 16.39 11.70
CA ALA A 102 12.89 16.46 12.58
C ALA A 102 13.03 15.38 13.66
N GLU A 103 12.74 15.72 14.93
CA GLU A 103 12.62 14.73 16.01
C GLU A 103 11.64 13.62 15.59
N GLY A 104 11.90 12.40 16.07
CA GLY A 104 11.36 11.15 15.53
C GLY A 104 9.85 11.12 15.29
N ARG A 105 9.42 10.26 14.37
CA ARG A 105 7.99 9.95 14.18
C ARG A 105 7.51 9.16 15.39
N ASP A 106 6.91 9.86 16.35
CA ASP A 106 6.09 9.28 17.42
C ASP A 106 4.82 8.62 16.85
#